data_AF-A0A9X7NZH2-F1
#
_entry.id   AF-A0A9X7NZH2-F1
#
_cell.length_a   1.000
_cell.length_b   1.000
_cell.length_c   1.000
_cell.angle_alpha   90.00
_cell.angle_beta   90.00
_cell.angle_gamma   90.00
#
_symmetry.space_group_name_H-M   'P 1'
#
loop_
_entity.id
_entity.type
_entity.pdbx_description
1 polymer ?
#
loop_
_entity_poly.entity_id
_entity_poly.type
_entity_poly.pdbx_seq_one_letter_code
_entity_poly.pdbx_strand_id
1 'polypeptide(L)'
;MPAPHALPPGIVNERGMQVKTILVARSISEAFPQIHDMIGVRPDGQRWHPSGLAIDVMIPNAGSPEGIALGDEIVAYVRQNAGRFAMQDAIWRGTYYTPAGPSGGGNGHYDHVHITTFGGGYPNGNEEYLREEAGPPPS
;
A
#
# COMPACT_ATOMS: atom_id res chain seq x y z
N MET A 1 21.59 9.18 12.53
CA MET A 1 20.32 8.66 11.97
C MET A 1 19.33 9.81 11.95
N PRO A 2 18.59 10.05 10.86
CA PRO A 2 17.48 10.99 10.90
C PRO A 2 16.41 10.50 11.89
N ALA A 3 15.68 11.43 12.50
CA ALA A 3 14.60 11.12 13.42
C ALA A 3 13.33 10.74 12.63
N PRO A 4 12.41 9.92 13.20
CA PRO A 4 11.10 9.72 12.61
C PRO A 4 10.44 11.05 12.25
N HIS A 5 9.84 11.13 11.06
CA HIS A 5 9.13 12.32 10.62
C HIS A 5 7.69 12.02 10.20
N ALA A 6 6.85 13.04 10.28
CA ALA A 6 5.46 12.96 9.88
C ALA A 6 5.34 12.88 8.36
N LEU A 7 4.62 11.88 7.88
CA LEU A 7 4.28 11.70 6.48
C LEU A 7 3.19 12.72 6.10
N PRO A 8 3.43 13.56 5.07
CA PRO A 8 2.41 14.45 4.56
C PRO A 8 1.23 13.64 3.96
N PRO A 9 0.04 14.25 3.84
CA PRO A 9 -1.03 13.67 3.03
C PRO A 9 -0.52 13.28 1.64
N GLY A 10 -0.92 12.09 1.18
CA GLY A 10 -0.52 11.55 -0.11
C GLY A 10 -1.41 12.04 -1.25
N ILE A 11 -1.27 11.39 -2.40
CA ILE A 11 -2.08 11.68 -3.60
C ILE A 11 -3.49 11.06 -3.57
N VAL A 12 -3.74 10.10 -2.68
CA VAL A 12 -5.04 9.41 -2.58
C VAL A 12 -6.06 10.26 -1.82
N ASN A 13 -7.34 10.17 -2.19
CA ASN A 13 -8.42 10.69 -1.35
C ASN A 13 -8.60 9.81 -0.10
N GLU A 14 -8.16 10.31 1.05
CA GLU A 14 -8.19 9.60 2.34
C GLU A 14 -9.58 9.50 2.97
N ARG A 15 -10.61 10.16 2.40
CA ARG A 15 -11.96 10.19 2.99
C ARG A 15 -12.54 8.77 3.06
N GLY A 16 -12.86 8.34 4.29
CA GLY A 16 -13.42 7.02 4.57
C GLY A 16 -12.39 5.89 4.55
N MET A 17 -11.10 6.19 4.38
CA MET A 17 -10.03 5.21 4.57
C MET A 17 -9.78 4.96 6.06
N GLN A 18 -9.30 3.77 6.38
CA GLN A 18 -8.88 3.42 7.73
C GLN A 18 -7.42 3.78 7.99
N VAL A 19 -7.07 3.97 9.26
CA VAL A 19 -5.77 4.51 9.70
C VAL A 19 -4.59 3.77 9.07
N LYS A 20 -4.57 2.43 9.09
CA LYS A 20 -3.46 1.68 8.50
C LYS A 20 -3.42 1.76 6.97
N THR A 21 -4.57 1.82 6.31
CA THR A 21 -4.63 2.04 4.86
C THR A 21 -4.10 3.43 4.47
N ILE A 22 -4.41 4.46 5.26
CA ILE A 22 -3.85 5.81 5.08
C ILE A 22 -2.33 5.80 5.28
N LEU A 23 -1.85 5.11 6.32
CA LEU A 23 -0.41 4.98 6.57
C LEU A 23 0.32 4.34 5.37
N VAL A 24 -0.26 3.30 4.77
CA VAL A 24 0.30 2.68 3.55
C VAL A 24 0.34 3.70 2.41
N ALA A 25 -0.77 4.37 2.12
CA ALA A 25 -0.85 5.29 0.98
C ALA A 25 0.12 6.48 1.11
N ARG A 26 0.23 7.07 2.29
CA ARG A 26 1.21 8.15 2.54
C ARG A 26 2.65 7.64 2.44
N SER A 27 2.92 6.45 2.98
CA SER A 27 4.23 5.82 2.91
C SER A 27 4.65 5.50 1.46
N ILE A 28 3.70 5.12 0.60
CA ILE A 28 3.95 4.89 -0.83
C ILE A 28 4.16 6.21 -1.57
N SER A 29 3.33 7.23 -1.30
CA SER A 29 3.47 8.55 -1.92
C SER A 29 4.86 9.16 -1.69
N GLU A 30 5.43 8.97 -0.49
CA GLU A 30 6.76 9.46 -0.18
C GLU A 30 7.89 8.58 -0.75
N ALA A 31 7.75 7.26 -0.68
CA ALA A 31 8.79 6.33 -1.13
C ALA A 31 8.88 6.22 -2.67
N PHE A 32 7.76 6.41 -3.37
CA PHE A 32 7.64 6.22 -4.81
C PHE A 32 7.04 7.46 -5.49
N PRO A 33 7.79 8.58 -5.58
CA PRO A 33 7.29 9.83 -6.15
C PRO A 33 6.88 9.74 -7.63
N GLN A 34 7.30 8.68 -8.34
CA GLN A 34 6.85 8.34 -9.70
C GLN A 34 5.41 7.80 -9.77
N ILE A 35 4.79 7.46 -8.64
CA ILE A 35 3.37 7.11 -8.59
C ILE A 35 2.56 8.40 -8.59
N HIS A 36 1.65 8.52 -9.56
CA HIS A 36 0.86 9.73 -9.77
C HIS A 36 -0.64 9.53 -9.55
N ASP A 37 -1.09 8.29 -9.37
CA ASP A 37 -2.48 7.97 -9.09
C ASP A 37 -2.60 6.80 -8.11
N MET A 38 -3.54 6.92 -7.18
CA MET A 38 -3.92 5.88 -6.23
C MET A 38 -5.42 5.97 -5.97
N ILE A 39 -6.08 4.81 -5.94
CA ILE A 39 -7.52 4.73 -5.73
C ILE A 39 -7.80 4.04 -4.39
N GLY A 40 -8.38 4.78 -3.45
CA GLY A 40 -8.81 4.29 -2.14
C GLY A 40 -10.27 3.86 -2.14
N VAL A 41 -11.08 4.54 -1.33
CA VAL A 41 -12.51 4.22 -1.17
C VAL A 41 -13.28 4.43 -2.46
N ARG A 42 -13.99 3.38 -2.91
CA ARG A 42 -14.92 3.41 -4.04
C ARG A 42 -15.97 2.30 -3.89
N PRO A 43 -17.13 2.40 -4.58
CA PRO A 43 -18.01 1.25 -4.76
C PRO A 43 -17.26 0.11 -5.44
N ASP A 44 -17.43 -1.10 -4.90
CA ASP A 44 -16.77 -2.30 -5.40
C ASP A 44 -17.64 -3.52 -5.06
N GLY A 45 -17.50 -4.61 -5.81
CA GLY A 45 -18.17 -5.88 -5.54
C GLY A 45 -17.65 -6.56 -4.28
N GLN A 46 -16.41 -6.25 -3.89
CA GLN A 46 -15.78 -6.78 -2.70
C GLN A 46 -15.68 -5.71 -1.60
N ARG A 47 -15.70 -6.13 -0.34
CA ARG A 47 -15.85 -5.20 0.81
C ARG A 47 -14.69 -4.23 1.06
N TRP A 48 -13.49 -4.48 0.53
CA TRP A 48 -12.27 -3.80 1.01
C TRP A 48 -12.21 -2.32 0.62
N HIS A 49 -12.39 -1.98 -0.66
CA HIS A 49 -12.46 -0.58 -1.08
C HIS A 49 -13.64 0.17 -0.41
N PRO A 50 -14.88 -0.35 -0.39
CA PRO A 50 -16.00 0.30 0.29
C PRO A 50 -15.79 0.54 1.79
N SER A 51 -14.99 -0.31 2.46
CA SER A 51 -14.72 -0.21 3.90
C SER A 51 -13.43 0.54 4.24
N GLY A 52 -12.77 1.16 3.25
CA GLY A 52 -11.52 1.90 3.46
C GLY A 52 -10.32 1.03 3.83
N LEU A 53 -10.35 -0.25 3.48
CA LEU A 53 -9.33 -1.24 3.83
C LEU A 53 -8.29 -1.43 2.72
N ALA A 54 -8.56 -0.94 1.51
CA ALA A 54 -7.71 -1.17 0.36
C ALA A 54 -7.35 0.11 -0.40
N ILE A 55 -6.21 0.04 -1.09
CA ILE A 55 -5.79 0.98 -2.14
C ILE A 55 -5.33 0.21 -3.37
N ASP A 56 -5.56 0.81 -4.53
CA ASP A 56 -4.90 0.43 -5.77
C ASP A 56 -3.85 1.47 -6.12
N VAL A 57 -2.62 1.01 -6.32
CA VAL A 57 -1.48 1.83 -6.70
C VAL A 57 -1.26 1.70 -8.19
N MET A 58 -1.64 2.73 -8.94
CA MET A 58 -1.60 2.69 -10.40
C MET A 58 -0.16 2.76 -10.88
N ILE A 59 0.27 1.74 -11.64
CA ILE A 59 1.66 1.64 -12.08
C ILE A 59 1.82 2.33 -13.45
N PRO A 60 2.67 3.36 -13.57
CA PRO A 60 2.94 3.98 -14.87
C PRO A 60 3.60 2.96 -15.81
N ASN A 61 3.11 2.90 -17.06
CA ASN A 61 3.62 1.98 -18.08
C ASN A 61 3.70 0.52 -17.61
N ALA A 62 2.68 0.03 -16.88
CA ALA A 62 2.68 -1.27 -16.19
C ALA A 62 2.99 -2.53 -17.05
N GLY A 63 2.90 -2.42 -18.38
CA GLY A 63 3.31 -3.49 -19.31
C GLY A 63 4.79 -3.50 -19.68
N SER A 64 5.53 -2.43 -19.37
CA SER A 64 6.96 -2.29 -19.63
C SER A 64 7.82 -3.00 -18.58
N PRO A 65 9.08 -3.36 -18.89
CA PRO A 65 10.01 -3.87 -17.88
C PRO A 65 10.16 -2.96 -16.66
N GLU A 66 10.20 -1.64 -16.87
CA GLU A 66 10.33 -0.65 -15.80
C GLU A 66 9.07 -0.58 -14.93
N GLY A 67 7.89 -0.60 -15.54
CA GLY A 67 6.62 -0.67 -14.81
C GLY A 67 6.48 -1.95 -14.01
N ILE A 68 6.90 -3.09 -14.57
CA ILE A 68 6.90 -4.38 -13.86
C ILE A 68 7.85 -4.32 -12.66
N ALA A 69 9.07 -3.84 -12.84
CA ALA A 69 10.05 -3.68 -11.77
C ALA A 69 9.54 -2.75 -10.65
N LEU A 70 8.85 -1.66 -11.01
CA LEU A 70 8.24 -0.75 -10.05
C LEU A 70 7.12 -1.42 -9.24
N GLY A 71 6.25 -2.17 -9.89
CA GLY A 71 5.20 -2.94 -9.18
C GLY A 71 5.80 -3.98 -8.23
N ASP A 72 6.86 -4.68 -8.66
CA ASP A 72 7.58 -5.65 -7.83
C ASP A 72 8.22 -4.98 -6.61
N GLU A 73 8.82 -3.80 -6.79
CA GLU A 73 9.42 -3.00 -5.72
C GLU A 73 8.37 -2.56 -4.69
N ILE A 74 7.20 -2.11 -5.14
CA ILE A 74 6.10 -1.70 -4.26
C ILE A 74 5.57 -2.89 -3.46
N VAL A 75 5.38 -4.06 -4.09
CA VAL A 75 5.01 -5.30 -3.39
C VAL A 75 6.05 -5.68 -2.34
N ALA A 76 7.34 -5.60 -2.69
CA ALA A 76 8.42 -5.88 -1.74
C ALA A 76 8.39 -4.90 -0.56
N TYR A 77 8.22 -3.60 -0.82
CA TYR A 77 8.15 -2.56 0.20
C TYR A 77 7.01 -2.79 1.20
N VAL A 78 5.79 -3.05 0.73
CA VAL A 78 4.65 -3.26 1.63
C VAL A 78 4.80 -4.54 2.45
N ARG A 79 5.39 -5.59 1.87
CA ARG A 79 5.66 -6.85 2.58
C ARG A 79 6.74 -6.70 3.65
N GLN A 80 7.83 -6.01 3.34
CA GLN A 80 8.88 -5.73 4.33
C GLN A 80 8.35 -4.90 5.52
N ASN A 81 7.32 -4.09 5.28
CA ASN A 81 6.66 -3.27 6.29
C ASN A 81 5.34 -3.88 6.79
N ALA A 82 5.07 -5.17 6.55
CA ALA A 82 3.75 -5.77 6.76
C ALA A 82 3.22 -5.60 8.20
N GLY A 83 4.09 -5.73 9.22
CA GLY A 83 3.72 -5.50 10.62
C GLY A 83 3.31 -4.05 10.89
N ARG A 84 4.09 -3.08 10.38
CA ARG A 84 3.83 -1.64 10.52
C ARG A 84 2.51 -1.25 9.84
N PHE A 85 2.27 -1.80 8.64
CA PHE A 85 1.10 -1.51 7.82
C PHE A 85 -0.14 -2.32 8.18
N ALA A 86 -0.05 -3.28 9.11
CA ALA A 86 -1.10 -4.28 9.32
C ALA A 86 -1.57 -4.89 7.98
N MET A 87 -0.61 -5.21 7.11
CA MET A 87 -0.86 -5.74 5.78
C MET A 87 -1.59 -7.08 5.88
N GLN A 88 -2.74 -7.17 5.21
CA GLN A 88 -3.42 -8.45 4.99
C GLN A 88 -2.82 -9.13 3.76
N ASP A 89 -2.83 -8.42 2.63
CA ASP A 89 -2.33 -8.93 1.36
C ASP A 89 -2.06 -7.83 0.34
N ALA A 90 -1.37 -8.22 -0.75
CA ALA A 90 -1.26 -7.44 -1.97
C ALA A 90 -1.43 -8.34 -3.20
N ILE A 91 -1.91 -7.79 -4.30
CA ILE A 91 -2.06 -8.49 -5.58
C ILE A 91 -1.32 -7.72 -6.66
N TRP A 92 -0.46 -8.43 -7.39
CA TRP A 92 0.26 -7.88 -8.52
C TRP A 92 0.45 -8.95 -9.61
N ARG A 93 0.03 -8.63 -10.83
CA ARG A 93 0.18 -9.46 -12.04
C ARG A 93 -0.27 -10.90 -11.85
N GLY A 94 -1.40 -11.05 -11.19
CA GLY A 94 -2.08 -12.31 -10.93
C GLY A 94 -1.63 -12.98 -9.64
N THR A 95 -0.47 -12.62 -9.08
CA THR A 95 0.07 -13.22 -7.87
C THR A 95 -0.53 -12.56 -6.63
N TYR A 96 -0.98 -13.40 -5.70
CA TYR A 96 -1.41 -12.97 -4.37
C TYR A 96 -0.23 -13.07 -3.39
N TYR A 97 0.03 -12.00 -2.66
CA TYR A 97 1.14 -11.88 -1.73
C TYR A 97 0.61 -11.64 -0.32
N THR A 98 1.06 -12.47 0.62
CA THR A 98 0.82 -12.29 2.05
C THR A 98 2.12 -11.87 2.75
N PRO A 99 2.06 -11.48 4.04
CA PRO A 99 3.27 -11.31 4.84
C PRO A 99 4.19 -12.56 4.82
N ALA A 100 3.63 -13.76 4.72
CA ALA A 100 4.38 -15.01 4.70
C ALA A 100 5.03 -15.33 3.33
N GLY A 101 4.60 -14.69 2.24
CA GLY A 101 5.06 -15.04 0.90
C GLY A 101 3.98 -14.93 -0.18
N PRO A 102 4.38 -15.15 -1.45
CA PRO A 102 3.42 -15.44 -2.52
C PRO A 102 2.57 -16.67 -2.14
N SER A 103 1.25 -16.60 -2.29
CA SER A 103 0.33 -17.66 -1.84
C SER A 103 -0.76 -18.02 -2.85
N GLY A 104 -0.53 -17.79 -4.14
CA GLY A 104 -1.45 -18.18 -5.21
C GLY A 104 -1.40 -17.26 -6.43
N GLY A 105 -2.17 -17.62 -7.45
CA GLY A 105 -2.24 -16.92 -8.73
C GLY A 105 -3.67 -16.77 -9.25
N GLY A 106 -3.85 -16.01 -10.33
CA GLY A 106 -5.11 -15.92 -11.10
C GLY A 106 -5.97 -14.68 -10.84
N ASN A 107 -5.48 -13.68 -10.12
CA ASN A 107 -6.30 -12.53 -9.71
C ASN A 107 -6.25 -11.29 -10.63
N GLY A 108 -5.64 -11.34 -11.81
CA GLY A 108 -5.52 -10.14 -12.67
C GLY A 108 -4.55 -9.09 -12.10
N HIS A 109 -4.90 -7.80 -12.11
CA HIS A 109 -4.06 -6.71 -11.58
C HIS A 109 -2.73 -6.51 -12.34
N TYR A 110 -2.82 -6.29 -13.66
CA TYR A 110 -1.64 -6.10 -14.52
C TYR A 110 -1.25 -4.64 -14.72
N ASP A 111 -2.10 -3.71 -14.30
CA ASP A 111 -1.96 -2.25 -14.43
C ASP A 111 -1.77 -1.53 -13.08
N HIS A 112 -2.08 -2.18 -11.96
CA HIS A 112 -1.92 -1.63 -10.61
C HIS A 112 -1.56 -2.71 -9.57
N VAL A 113 -0.94 -2.28 -8.47
CA VAL A 113 -0.76 -3.11 -7.27
C VAL A 113 -1.93 -2.86 -6.33
N HIS A 114 -2.74 -3.88 -6.06
CA HIS A 114 -3.78 -3.81 -5.02
C HIS A 114 -3.17 -4.14 -3.66
N ILE A 115 -3.54 -3.41 -2.62
CA ILE A 115 -3.06 -3.64 -1.25
C ILE A 115 -4.26 -3.59 -0.31
N THR A 116 -4.46 -4.64 0.48
CA THR A 116 -5.44 -4.69 1.56
C THR A 116 -4.76 -4.71 2.92
N THR A 117 -5.29 -3.94 3.86
CA THR A 117 -4.89 -3.95 5.27
C THR A 117 -5.98 -4.56 6.15
N PHE A 118 -5.62 -4.97 7.36
CA PHE A 118 -6.60 -5.29 8.40
C PHE A 118 -7.32 -4.06 8.95
N GLY A 119 -6.97 -2.85 8.47
CA GLY A 119 -7.52 -1.59 8.92
C GLY A 119 -6.87 -1.08 10.20
N GLY A 120 -7.61 -0.29 10.95
CA GLY A 120 -7.12 0.31 12.20
C GLY A 120 -8.16 1.22 12.85
N GLY A 121 -9.44 1.04 12.47
CA GLY A 121 -10.49 2.01 12.71
C GLY A 121 -10.42 3.20 11.75
N TYR A 122 -11.43 4.05 11.83
CA TYR A 122 -11.46 5.32 11.10
C TYR A 122 -10.73 6.40 11.90
N PRO A 123 -10.01 7.31 11.22
CA PRO A 123 -9.34 8.43 11.87
C PRO A 123 -10.29 9.25 12.74
N ASN A 124 -9.84 9.64 13.93
CA ASN A 124 -10.52 10.60 14.80
C ASN A 124 -9.79 11.95 14.89
N GLY A 125 -8.66 12.11 14.19
CA GLY A 125 -7.90 13.35 14.09
C GLY A 125 -6.69 13.43 15.02
N ASN A 126 -6.45 12.41 15.85
CA ASN A 126 -5.28 12.32 16.73
C ASN A 126 -4.19 11.38 16.20
N GLU A 127 -4.37 10.83 14.98
CA GLU A 127 -3.42 9.90 14.41
C GLU A 127 -2.17 10.60 13.87
N GLU A 128 -1.01 10.08 14.23
CA GLU A 128 0.26 10.44 13.61
C GLU A 128 0.65 9.37 12.59
N TYR A 129 0.87 9.80 11.35
CA TYR A 129 1.36 8.95 10.27
C TYR A 129 2.86 9.18 10.16
N LEU A 130 3.67 8.31 10.77
CA LEU A 130 5.11 8.51 10.84
C LEU A 130 5.83 7.59 9.86
N ARG A 131 6.89 8.10 9.23
CA ARG A 131 7.93 7.25 8.63
C ARG A 131 8.82 6.72 9.74
N GLU A 132 8.83 5.41 9.90
CA GLU A 132 9.83 4.74 10.71
C GLU A 132 11.07 4.54 9.84
N GLU A 133 12.23 4.95 10.35
CA GLU A 133 13.51 4.64 9.71
C GLU A 133 13.68 3.13 9.68
N ALA A 134 14.19 2.58 8.57
CA ALA A 134 14.52 1.17 8.51
C ALA A 134 15.53 0.87 9.63
N GLY A 135 15.08 0.14 10.67
CA GLY A 135 15.99 -0.45 11.63
C GLY A 135 16.97 -1.36 10.88
N PRO A 136 18.18 -1.59 11.41
CA PRO A 136 19.08 -2.57 10.83
C PRO A 136 18.32 -3.91 10.68
N PRO A 137 18.52 -4.66 9.57
CA PRO A 137 17.86 -5.94 9.39
C PRO A 137 18.11 -6.84 10.61
N PRO A 138 17.13 -7.68 11.00
CA PRO A 138 17.36 -8.65 12.06
C PRO A 138 18.55 -9.54 11.68
N SER A 139 19.43 -9.74 12.66
CA SER A 139 20.68 -10.51 12.54
C SER A 139 20.44 -11.98 12.19
#